data_AF-A0A920U9H1-F1
#
_entry.id   AF-A0A920U9H1-F1
#
_cell.length_a   1.000
_cell.length_b   1.000
_cell.length_c   1.000
_cell.angle_alpha   90.00
_cell.angle_beta   90.00
_cell.angle_gamma   90.00
#
_symmetry.space_group_name_H-M   'P 1'
#
loop_
_entity.id
_entity.type
_entity.pdbx_description
1 polymer ?
#
loop_
_entity_poly.entity_id
_entity_poly.type
_entity_poly.pdbx_seq_one_letter_code
_entity_poly.pdbx_strand_id
1 'polypeptide(L)'
;MVVGGGQAPTAGGSSNNAHQTIMTAVPSPRHRPTPVPASGTRFRVVQAPTTIICVDCGGTCHLLAHPETEFQSGDPVAYRCADCMDRWDLVMPDQEDGRGDEPVSI
;
A
#
# COMPACT_ATOMS: atom_id res chain seq x y z
N MET A 1 -39.96 17.94 -60.65
CA MET A 1 -39.52 18.54 -59.37
C MET A 1 -39.75 17.51 -58.28
N VAL A 2 -38.69 17.17 -57.52
CA VAL A 2 -38.63 16.70 -56.11
C VAL A 2 -39.58 15.55 -55.68
N VAL A 3 -39.24 14.50 -54.93
CA VAL A 3 -38.10 13.97 -54.15
C VAL A 3 -38.50 12.49 -53.90
N GLY A 4 -37.67 11.46 -54.09
CA GLY A 4 -36.45 11.20 -53.33
C GLY A 4 -36.81 10.51 -52.01
N GLY A 5 -37.07 9.20 -52.05
CA GLY A 5 -37.42 8.39 -50.88
C GLY A 5 -36.21 7.98 -50.03
N GLY A 6 -36.48 7.30 -48.92
CA GLY A 6 -35.54 6.38 -48.30
C GLY A 6 -35.20 6.65 -46.84
N GLN A 7 -35.54 5.67 -46.01
CA GLN A 7 -34.72 5.17 -44.90
C GLN A 7 -34.69 6.00 -43.61
N ALA A 8 -35.53 5.61 -42.67
CA ALA A 8 -35.23 5.74 -41.24
C ALA A 8 -34.78 4.37 -40.73
N PRO A 9 -33.55 4.27 -40.20
CA PRO A 9 -33.29 3.28 -39.18
C PRO A 9 -32.59 3.84 -37.94
N THR A 10 -33.00 3.22 -36.84
CA THR A 10 -32.21 2.86 -35.64
C THR A 10 -31.73 3.97 -34.72
N ALA A 11 -32.37 3.96 -33.56
CA ALA A 11 -31.74 4.19 -32.27
C ALA A 11 -30.34 3.55 -32.21
N GLY A 12 -29.38 4.33 -31.75
CA GLY A 12 -28.01 3.90 -31.46
C GLY A 12 -27.41 4.91 -30.50
N GLY A 13 -27.54 4.64 -29.21
CA GLY A 13 -26.81 5.38 -28.20
C GLY A 13 -25.31 5.14 -28.35
N SER A 14 -24.51 6.16 -28.08
CA SER A 14 -23.15 5.94 -27.63
C SER A 14 -22.82 7.00 -26.61
N SER A 15 -22.51 6.51 -25.42
CA SER A 15 -22.37 7.25 -24.18
C SER A 15 -21.06 8.01 -24.16
N ASN A 16 -21.14 9.33 -24.03
CA ASN A 16 -20.04 10.16 -23.57
C ASN A 16 -20.55 11.06 -22.44
N ASN A 17 -21.07 10.41 -21.39
CA ASN A 17 -21.26 11.05 -20.09
C ASN A 17 -21.01 10.03 -18.96
N ALA A 18 -19.82 9.42 -18.95
CA ALA A 18 -19.42 8.42 -17.95
C ALA A 18 -18.53 8.98 -16.83
N HIS A 19 -18.45 10.31 -16.67
CA HIS A 19 -17.59 10.93 -15.64
C HIS A 19 -18.37 11.67 -14.55
N GLN A 20 -19.71 11.68 -14.58
CA GLN A 20 -20.53 12.51 -13.69
C GLN A 20 -21.57 11.69 -12.91
N THR A 21 -21.10 10.65 -12.21
CA THR A 21 -21.82 9.97 -11.13
C THR A 21 -20.70 9.25 -10.35
N ILE A 22 -20.42 9.42 -9.05
CA ILE A 22 -21.28 9.36 -7.87
C ILE A 22 -20.45 10.00 -6.73
N MET A 23 -20.75 11.24 -6.32
CA MET A 23 -20.28 11.80 -5.04
C MET A 23 -21.40 11.68 -4.00
N THR A 24 -21.94 10.48 -3.83
CA THR A 24 -22.81 10.17 -2.69
C THR A 24 -21.89 9.72 -1.57
N ALA A 25 -21.62 10.62 -0.62
CA ALA A 25 -20.90 10.30 0.59
C ALA A 25 -21.63 9.17 1.33
N VAL A 26 -21.11 7.94 1.23
CA VAL A 26 -21.50 6.85 2.11
C VAL A 26 -21.05 7.25 3.52
N PRO A 27 -21.96 7.38 4.51
CA PRO A 27 -21.54 7.59 5.89
C PRO A 27 -20.81 6.33 6.33
N SER A 28 -19.48 6.39 6.34
CA SER A 28 -18.66 5.30 6.86
C SER A 28 -19.02 5.12 8.34
N PRO A 29 -19.40 3.91 8.79
CA PRO A 29 -19.63 3.67 10.20
C PRO A 29 -18.32 4.01 10.91
N ARG A 30 -18.37 4.96 11.86
CA ARG A 30 -17.23 5.23 12.74
C ARG A 30 -16.93 3.92 13.48
N HIS A 31 -15.99 3.15 12.95
CA HIS A 31 -15.43 2.02 13.67
C HIS A 31 -14.81 2.61 14.92
N ARG A 32 -15.51 2.47 16.04
CA ARG A 32 -14.95 2.76 17.35
C ARG A 32 -13.83 1.74 17.53
N PRO A 33 -12.55 2.13 17.49
CA PRO A 33 -11.49 1.17 17.77
C PRO A 33 -11.74 0.65 19.18
N THR A 34 -11.84 -0.67 19.31
CA THR A 34 -11.85 -1.34 20.61
C THR A 34 -10.58 -0.92 21.33
N PRO A 35 -10.63 -0.44 22.58
CA PRO A 35 -9.42 -0.20 23.35
C PRO A 35 -8.76 -1.56 23.58
N VAL A 36 -7.73 -1.86 22.79
CA VAL A 36 -6.83 -2.97 23.07
C VAL A 36 -6.16 -2.67 24.41
N PRO A 37 -6.21 -3.58 25.40
CA PRO A 37 -5.44 -3.37 26.61
C PRO A 37 -3.99 -3.20 26.20
N ALA A 38 -3.33 -2.16 26.72
CA ALA A 38 -1.89 -1.98 26.60
C ALA A 38 -1.22 -3.15 27.32
N SER A 39 -1.13 -4.28 26.64
CA SER A 39 -0.20 -5.34 26.97
C SER A 39 1.15 -4.65 27.00
N GLY A 40 1.79 -4.62 28.17
CA GLY A 40 3.07 -3.93 28.38
C GLY A 40 4.16 -4.61 27.56
N THR A 41 4.15 -4.39 26.25
CA THR A 41 5.17 -4.85 25.33
C THR A 41 6.43 -4.08 25.66
N ARG A 42 7.47 -4.80 26.06
CA ARG A 42 8.80 -4.23 26.23
C ARG A 42 9.35 -3.97 24.83
N PHE A 43 9.16 -2.75 24.35
CA PHE A 43 9.77 -2.28 23.12
C PHE A 43 11.28 -2.22 23.28
N ARG A 44 12.02 -2.89 22.40
CA ARG A 44 13.49 -2.83 22.34
C ARG A 44 13.90 -1.92 21.20
N VAL A 45 14.95 -1.14 21.42
CA VAL A 45 15.58 -0.33 20.37
C VAL A 45 16.31 -1.26 19.40
N VAL A 46 16.04 -1.09 18.11
CA VAL A 46 16.60 -1.80 16.98
C VAL A 46 17.16 -0.81 15.96
N GLN A 47 18.23 -1.20 15.28
CA GLN A 47 18.85 -0.38 14.23
C GLN A 47 18.34 -0.84 12.87
N ALA A 48 17.75 0.08 12.11
CA ALA A 48 17.29 -0.21 10.76
C ALA A 48 18.49 -0.32 9.80
N PRO A 49 18.47 -1.29 8.86
CA PRO A 49 19.47 -1.34 7.82
C PRO A 49 19.38 -0.09 6.93
N THR A 50 20.51 0.37 6.41
CA THR A 50 20.53 1.56 5.54
C THR A 50 20.01 1.26 4.13
N THR A 51 19.97 -0.02 3.75
CA THR A 51 19.53 -0.48 2.43
C THR A 51 18.78 -1.81 2.51
N ILE A 52 17.84 -2.01 1.58
CA ILE A 52 17.10 -3.25 1.36
C ILE A 52 16.97 -3.53 -0.14
N ILE A 53 16.53 -4.74 -0.50
CA ILE A 53 16.19 -5.10 -1.88
C ILE A 53 14.74 -4.72 -2.17
N CYS A 54 14.51 -4.06 -3.30
CA CYS A 54 13.16 -3.75 -3.77
C CYS A 54 12.43 -5.03 -4.18
N VAL A 55 11.23 -5.25 -3.63
CA VAL A 55 10.42 -6.44 -3.98
C VAL A 55 9.84 -6.36 -5.40
N ASP A 56 9.61 -5.15 -5.93
CA ASP A 56 9.04 -4.97 -7.27
C ASP A 56 10.07 -5.12 -8.40
N CYS A 57 11.29 -4.60 -8.23
CA CYS A 57 12.29 -4.57 -9.31
C CYS A 57 13.63 -5.24 -8.98
N GLY A 58 13.85 -5.68 -7.73
CA GLY A 58 15.12 -6.25 -7.29
C GLY A 58 16.26 -5.23 -7.12
N GLY A 59 16.02 -3.95 -7.41
CA GLY A 59 16.98 -2.84 -7.24
C GLY A 59 17.25 -2.49 -5.77
N THR A 60 18.17 -1.56 -5.53
CA THR A 60 18.50 -1.14 -4.15
C THR A 60 17.56 -0.04 -3.68
N CYS A 61 16.96 -0.24 -2.50
CA CYS A 61 16.24 0.79 -1.78
C CYS A 61 17.10 1.39 -0.68
N HIS A 62 16.98 2.69 -0.48
CA HIS A 62 17.68 3.43 0.56
C HIS A 62 16.72 3.88 1.65
N LEU A 63 17.18 3.80 2.90
CA LEU A 63 16.46 4.29 4.06
C LEU A 63 16.18 5.78 3.90
N LEU A 64 14.92 6.17 4.06
CA LEU A 64 14.52 7.58 4.07
C LEU A 64 14.87 8.20 5.43
N ALA A 65 15.24 9.49 5.41
CA ALA A 65 15.55 10.21 6.62
C ALA A 65 14.35 10.17 7.58
N HIS A 66 14.61 9.66 8.78
CA HIS A 66 13.62 9.53 9.84
C HIS A 66 14.09 10.37 11.04
N PRO A 67 13.19 11.12 11.71
CA PRO A 67 13.58 12.07 12.74
C PRO A 67 14.18 11.40 13.99
N GLU A 68 13.81 10.15 14.25
CA GLU A 68 14.44 9.30 15.25
C GLU A 68 15.53 8.44 14.60
N THR A 69 16.67 8.31 15.30
CA THR A 69 17.81 7.47 14.87
C THR A 69 17.71 6.06 15.47
N GLU A 70 16.75 5.84 16.38
CA GLU A 70 16.56 4.63 17.16
C GLU A 70 15.11 4.16 16.97
N PHE A 71 14.90 3.06 16.26
CA PHE A 71 13.57 2.48 16.04
C PHE A 71 13.24 1.48 17.13
N GLN A 72 11.97 1.24 17.41
CA GLN A 72 11.53 0.16 18.28
C GLN A 72 11.04 -1.05 17.48
N SER A 73 11.05 -2.24 18.07
CA SER A 73 10.37 -3.40 17.49
C SER A 73 8.91 -3.04 17.17
N GLY A 74 8.46 -3.30 15.95
CA GLY A 74 7.11 -2.93 15.51
C GLY A 74 7.02 -1.53 14.88
N ASP A 75 8.06 -0.70 14.92
CA ASP A 75 8.01 0.60 14.24
C ASP A 75 8.10 0.45 12.72
N PRO A 76 7.29 1.22 11.98
CA PRO A 76 7.38 1.33 10.52
C PRO A 76 8.62 2.13 10.09
N VAL A 77 9.39 1.58 9.15
CA VAL A 77 10.59 2.21 8.57
C VAL A 77 10.46 2.34 7.07
N ALA A 78 10.60 3.56 6.57
CA ALA A 78 10.38 3.89 5.17
C ALA A 78 11.67 3.83 4.31
N TYR A 79 11.58 3.19 3.15
CA TYR A 79 12.64 3.08 2.16
C TYR A 79 12.15 3.53 0.78
N ARG A 80 13.06 4.00 -0.08
CA ARG A 80 12.77 4.35 -1.48
C ARG A 80 13.75 3.68 -2.42
N CYS A 81 13.22 3.03 -3.46
CA CYS A 81 14.03 2.42 -4.51
C CYS A 81 14.71 3.48 -5.38
N ALA A 82 15.99 3.28 -5.72
CA ALA A 82 16.71 4.15 -6.65
C ALA A 82 16.27 3.96 -8.10
N ASP A 83 15.77 2.77 -8.46
CA ASP A 83 15.45 2.40 -9.84
C ASP A 83 13.98 2.66 -10.20
N CYS A 84 13.04 2.06 -9.45
CA CYS A 84 11.60 2.17 -9.75
C CYS A 84 10.93 3.35 -9.04
N MET A 85 11.63 4.04 -8.14
CA MET A 85 11.13 5.17 -7.35
C MET A 85 9.92 4.87 -6.45
N ASP A 86 9.58 3.59 -6.28
CA ASP A 86 8.52 3.17 -5.37
C ASP A 86 8.98 3.23 -3.90
N ARG A 87 8.02 3.27 -2.98
CA ARG A 87 8.25 3.44 -1.54
C ARG A 87 7.79 2.19 -0.80
N TRP A 88 8.66 1.72 0.08
CA TRP A 88 8.41 0.56 0.95
C TRP A 88 8.40 0.97 2.40
N ASP A 89 7.55 0.34 3.20
CA ASP A 89 7.41 0.58 4.63
C ASP A 89 7.50 -0.77 5.34
N LEU A 90 8.61 -1.02 6.05
CA LEU A 90 8.89 -2.28 6.71
C LEU A 90 8.75 -2.13 8.21
N VAL A 91 8.03 -3.05 8.82
CA VAL A 91 7.89 -3.12 10.28
C VAL A 91 9.14 -3.75 10.85
N MET A 92 9.78 -3.10 11.83
CA MET A 92 10.96 -3.66 12.48
C MET A 92 10.61 -4.97 13.19
N PRO A 93 11.35 -6.06 12.93
CA PRO A 93 11.07 -7.35 13.57
C PRO A 93 11.37 -7.27 15.07
N ASP A 94 10.71 -8.12 15.85
CA ASP A 94 11.20 -8.43 17.18
C ASP A 94 12.42 -9.36 17.06
N GLN A 95 13.42 -9.20 17.94
CA GLN A 95 14.69 -9.91 17.79
C GLN A 95 14.60 -11.46 17.93
N GLU A 96 13.43 -12.03 18.25
CA GLU A 96 13.19 -13.48 18.28
C GLU A 96 12.89 -14.10 16.89
N ASP A 97 12.65 -13.32 15.84
CA ASP A 97 12.35 -13.85 14.49
C ASP A 97 13.61 -14.31 13.70
N GLY A 98 14.79 -14.26 14.32
CA GLY A 98 16.03 -14.81 13.77
C GLY A 98 16.14 -16.34 13.82
N ARG A 99 15.09 -17.04 14.27
CA ARG A 99 15.04 -18.50 14.21
C ARG A 99 14.67 -18.91 12.79
N GLY A 100 15.70 -19.07 11.96
CA GLY A 100 15.58 -19.68 10.64
C GLY A 100 14.69 -20.92 10.73
N ASP A 101 13.76 -21.00 9.78
CA ASP A 101 13.06 -22.22 9.40
C ASP A 101 14.13 -23.27 9.07
N GLU A 102 14.59 -23.98 10.10
CA GLU A 102 15.38 -25.19 9.95
C GLU A 102 14.47 -26.13 9.15
N PRO A 103 14.86 -26.58 7.94
CA PRO A 103 13.98 -27.42 7.14
C PRO A 103 13.65 -28.67 7.97
N VAL A 104 12.37 -28.86 8.29
CA VAL A 104 11.90 -30.08 8.92
C VAL A 104 12.33 -31.23 8.00
N SER A 105 13.37 -31.95 8.42
CA SER A 105 13.82 -33.14 7.73
C SER A 105 12.79 -34.22 8.04
N ILE A 106 11.79 -34.35 7.16
CA ILE A 106 10.86 -35.50 7.13
C ILE A 106 11.46 -36.66 6.36
#